data_AF-A0A7C1AKW8-F1
#
_entry.id   AF-A0A7C1AKW8-F1
#
_cell.length_a   1.000
_cell.length_b   1.000
_cell.length_c   1.000
_cell.angle_alpha   90.00
_cell.angle_beta   90.00
_cell.angle_gamma   90.00
#
_symmetry.space_group_name_H-M   'P 1'
#
loop_
_entity.id
_entity.type
_entity.pdbx_description
1 polymer ?
#
loop_
_entity_poly.entity_id
_entity_poly.type
_entity_poly.pdbx_seq_one_letter_code
_entity_poly.pdbx_strand_id
1 'polypeptide(L)'
;EETFECGGLVAENYFIFPNGRVYRCPLCEDFPMHCLVLKDNKLVETEKINEKDIFQLNIPEGCVMNKLIQPGNLSYNGDGTPEYKIACCMLKEEIGYN
;
A
#
# COMPACT_ATOMS: atom_id res chain seq x y z
N GLU A 1 -23.85 -7.51 -0.72
CA GLU A 1 -22.58 -6.83 -0.38
C GLU A 1 -21.65 -6.95 -1.56
N GLU A 2 -20.96 -5.88 -1.93
CA GLU A 2 -19.90 -5.94 -2.93
C GLU A 2 -18.62 -6.50 -2.29
N THR A 3 -17.93 -7.38 -3.01
CA THR A 3 -16.64 -7.91 -2.57
C THR A 3 -15.61 -6.80 -2.59
N PHE A 4 -14.85 -6.64 -1.50
CA PHE A 4 -13.71 -5.72 -1.49
C PHE A 4 -12.65 -6.17 -2.49
N GLU A 5 -12.23 -5.26 -3.36
CA GLU A 5 -11.13 -5.47 -4.30
C GLU A 5 -10.05 -4.40 -4.13
N CYS A 6 -8.80 -4.83 -4.03
CA CYS A 6 -7.67 -3.90 -3.98
C CYS A 6 -7.47 -3.26 -5.36
N GLY A 7 -7.58 -1.93 -5.45
CA GLY A 7 -7.33 -1.20 -6.70
C GLY A 7 -5.92 -1.43 -7.28
N GLY A 8 -4.92 -1.67 -6.43
CA GLY A 8 -3.56 -2.07 -6.86
C GLY A 8 -3.48 -3.46 -7.50
N LEU A 9 -4.51 -4.30 -7.33
CA LEU A 9 -4.64 -5.61 -7.99
C LEU A 9 -5.53 -5.53 -9.23
N VAL A 10 -6.72 -4.93 -9.12
CA VAL A 10 -7.78 -5.03 -10.15
C VAL A 10 -7.81 -3.88 -11.16
N ALA A 11 -7.09 -2.79 -10.91
CA ALA A 11 -7.07 -1.63 -11.81
C ALA A 11 -5.68 -1.41 -12.45
N GLU A 12 -5.69 -0.83 -13.65
CA GLU A 12 -4.50 -0.44 -14.40
C GLU A 12 -4.14 1.04 -14.18
N ASN A 13 -4.11 1.46 -12.91
CA ASN A 13 -3.74 2.82 -12.52
C ASN A 13 -2.23 2.91 -12.27
N TYR A 14 -1.60 3.99 -12.74
CA TYR A 14 -0.17 4.26 -12.58
C TYR A 14 0.07 5.71 -12.15
N PHE A 15 0.88 5.89 -11.09
CA PHE A 15 1.27 7.19 -10.55
C PHE A 15 2.77 7.41 -10.81
N ILE A 16 3.12 8.45 -11.57
CA ILE A 16 4.48 8.72 -12.04
C ILE A 16 5.04 9.96 -11.31
N PHE A 17 6.21 9.82 -10.70
CA PHE A 17 6.88 10.89 -9.93
C PHE A 17 8.11 11.48 -10.64
N PRO A 18 8.48 12.76 -10.40
CA PRO A 18 9.61 13.42 -11.08
C PRO A 18 10.98 12.75 -10.89
N ASN A 19 11.14 11.92 -9.85
CA ASN A 19 12.35 11.14 -9.59
C ASN A 19 12.41 9.82 -10.37
N GLY A 20 11.46 9.56 -11.27
CA GLY A 20 11.39 8.36 -12.11
C GLY A 20 10.73 7.15 -11.44
N ARG A 21 10.20 7.28 -10.22
CA ARG A 21 9.47 6.20 -9.54
C ARG A 21 8.03 6.13 -10.06
N VAL A 22 7.52 4.92 -10.28
CA VAL A 22 6.15 4.64 -10.73
C VAL A 22 5.50 3.65 -9.77
N TYR A 23 4.26 3.91 -9.35
CA TYR A 23 3.54 3.08 -8.39
C TYR A 23 2.13 2.75 -8.89
N ARG A 24 1.61 1.57 -8.50
CA ARG A 24 0.20 1.22 -8.72
C ARG A 24 -0.71 1.63 -7.56
N CYS A 25 -0.12 1.98 -6.41
CA CYS A 25 -0.82 2.54 -5.27
C CYS A 25 -0.22 3.91 -4.91
N PRO A 26 -1.05 4.96 -4.78
CA PRO A 26 -0.56 6.31 -4.51
C PRO A 26 0.03 6.49 -3.10
N LEU A 27 -0.19 5.52 -2.20
CA LEU A 27 0.34 5.54 -0.83
C LEU A 27 1.74 4.93 -0.70
N CYS A 28 2.25 4.27 -1.74
CA CYS A 28 3.56 3.61 -1.70
C CYS A 28 4.75 4.58 -1.85
N GLU A 29 4.49 5.88 -1.98
CA GLU A 29 5.50 6.93 -2.14
C GLU A 29 6.47 6.99 -0.94
N ASP A 30 6.00 6.67 0.27
CA ASP A 30 6.73 6.84 1.52
C ASP A 30 7.62 5.65 1.92
N PHE A 31 7.56 4.51 1.23
CA PHE A 31 8.26 3.29 1.65
C PHE A 31 9.32 2.85 0.63
N PRO A 32 10.62 2.79 1.01
CA PRO A 32 11.70 2.33 0.14
C PRO A 32 11.70 0.80 0.03
N MET A 33 10.65 0.24 -0.57
CA MET A 33 10.54 -1.19 -0.83
C MET A 33 11.16 -1.52 -2.20
N HIS A 34 12.32 -2.18 -2.21
CA HIS A 34 13.07 -2.50 -3.43
C HIS A 34 13.57 -3.95 -3.34
N CYS A 35 13.72 -4.65 -4.49
CA CYS A 35 14.09 -6.09 -4.61
C CYS A 35 15.52 -6.34 -5.20
N LEU A 36 16.24 -5.29 -5.64
CA LEU A 36 17.63 -5.31 -6.16
C LEU A 36 18.35 -3.97 -5.84
N VAL A 37 19.67 -3.98 -5.62
CA VAL A 37 20.56 -2.78 -5.56
C VAL A 37 21.82 -2.96 -6.43
N LEU A 38 22.40 -1.85 -6.88
CA LEU A 38 23.68 -1.82 -7.58
C LEU A 38 24.84 -1.79 -6.56
N LYS A 39 25.65 -2.85 -6.53
CA LYS A 39 26.80 -2.98 -5.61
C LYS A 39 27.99 -3.52 -6.39
N ASP A 40 29.11 -2.79 -6.39
CA ASP A 40 30.36 -3.19 -7.05
C ASP A 40 30.20 -3.56 -8.54
N ASN A 41 29.52 -2.70 -9.30
CA ASN A 41 29.22 -2.92 -10.73
C ASN A 41 28.43 -4.20 -11.04
N LYS A 42 27.71 -4.76 -10.07
CA LYS A 42 26.81 -5.89 -10.24
C LYS A 42 25.43 -5.58 -9.68
N LEU A 43 24.41 -6.19 -10.28
CA LEU A 43 23.06 -6.20 -9.74
C LEU A 43 22.97 -7.32 -8.70
N VAL A 44 22.54 -6.99 -7.48
CA VAL A 44 22.29 -7.96 -6.40
C VAL A 44 20.86 -7.84 -5.93
N GLU A 45 20.18 -8.95 -5.67
CA GLU A 45 18.87 -8.95 -5.01
C GLU A 45 18.99 -8.18 -3.69
N THR A 46 18.02 -7.31 -3.41
CA THR A 46 17.77 -6.87 -2.04
C THR A 46 16.89 -7.93 -1.38
N GLU A 47 16.72 -7.79 -0.08
CA GLU A 47 15.78 -8.62 0.62
C GLU A 47 14.34 -8.38 0.11
N LYS A 48 13.52 -9.43 0.13
CA LYS A 48 12.12 -9.43 -0.35
C LYS A 48 11.28 -8.32 0.33
N ILE A 49 10.10 -8.11 -0.28
CA ILE A 49 8.95 -7.28 0.12
C ILE A 49 8.92 -5.93 -0.65
N ASN A 50 8.03 -5.83 -1.64
CA ASN A 50 7.59 -4.60 -2.31
C ASN A 50 6.06 -4.48 -2.39
N GLU A 51 5.53 -3.40 -2.96
CA GLU A 51 4.07 -3.16 -2.98
C GLU A 51 3.29 -4.34 -3.58
N LYS A 52 3.84 -5.02 -4.59
CA LYS A 52 3.22 -6.22 -5.19
C LYS A 52 3.17 -7.39 -4.22
N ASP A 53 4.23 -7.60 -3.44
CA ASP A 53 4.29 -8.65 -2.42
C ASP A 53 3.31 -8.34 -1.27
N ILE A 54 3.15 -7.06 -0.93
CA ILE A 54 2.23 -6.59 0.11
C ILE A 54 0.77 -6.69 -0.35
N PHE A 55 0.44 -6.40 -1.61
CA PHE A 55 -0.93 -6.53 -2.13
C PHE A 55 -1.46 -7.97 -2.09
N GLN A 56 -0.58 -8.97 -2.07
CA GLN A 56 -1.00 -10.38 -1.94
C GLN A 56 -1.45 -10.74 -0.53
N LEU A 57 -1.16 -9.90 0.47
CA LEU A 57 -1.64 -10.13 1.83
C LEU A 57 -3.13 -9.83 1.89
N ASN A 58 -3.94 -10.86 2.17
CA ASN A 58 -5.36 -10.69 2.36
C ASN A 58 -5.64 -10.55 3.86
N ILE A 59 -6.09 -9.37 4.29
CA ILE A 59 -6.32 -9.03 5.69
C ILE A 59 -7.79 -8.64 5.89
N PRO A 60 -8.38 -8.86 7.08
CA PRO A 60 -9.78 -8.55 7.32
C PRO A 60 -10.09 -7.05 7.22
N GLU A 61 -9.11 -6.17 7.41
CA GLU A 61 -9.24 -4.71 7.33
C GLU A 61 -9.38 -4.16 5.89
N GLY A 62 -9.15 -4.97 4.86
CA GLY A 62 -9.15 -4.54 3.47
C GLY A 62 -7.76 -4.14 2.97
N CYS A 63 -7.48 -2.83 2.82
CA CYS A 63 -6.21 -2.38 2.24
C CYS A 63 -5.02 -2.55 3.20
N VAL A 64 -4.09 -3.43 2.84
CA VAL A 64 -2.84 -3.66 3.60
C VAL A 64 -1.97 -2.42 3.68
N MET A 65 -1.90 -1.63 2.60
CA MET A 65 -1.15 -0.37 2.64
C MET A 65 -1.74 0.62 3.64
N ASN A 66 -3.06 0.69 3.80
CA ASN A 66 -3.65 1.59 4.79
C ASN A 66 -3.27 1.15 6.21
N LYS A 67 -3.34 -0.16 6.51
CA LYS A 67 -2.89 -0.70 7.79
C LYS A 67 -1.42 -0.38 8.10
N LEU A 68 -0.55 -0.44 7.10
CA LEU A 68 0.89 -0.18 7.28
C LEU A 68 1.21 1.31 7.44
N ILE A 69 0.50 2.17 6.71
CA ILE A 69 0.87 3.59 6.55
C ILE A 69 0.03 4.52 7.42
N GLN A 70 -1.23 4.15 7.66
CA GLN A 70 -2.21 4.94 8.41
C GLN A 70 -2.99 4.05 9.39
N PRO A 71 -2.32 3.37 10.34
CA PRO A 71 -2.99 2.44 11.26
C PRO A 71 -4.08 3.08 12.11
N GLY A 72 -4.01 4.40 12.33
CA GLY A 72 -5.03 5.16 13.07
C GLY A 72 -6.39 5.23 12.39
N ASN A 73 -6.50 4.86 11.11
CA ASN A 73 -7.79 4.81 10.41
C ASN A 73 -8.57 3.52 10.71
N LEU A 74 -7.96 2.54 11.38
CA LEU A 74 -8.56 1.24 11.69
C LEU A 74 -9.30 1.28 13.03
N SER A 75 -10.48 0.66 13.05
CA SER A 75 -11.26 0.44 14.27
C SER A 75 -11.69 -1.03 14.38
N TYR A 76 -11.77 -1.53 15.61
CA TYR A 76 -12.02 -2.93 15.91
C TYR A 76 -13.12 -3.08 16.96
N ASN A 77 -13.99 -4.05 16.74
CA ASN A 77 -14.96 -4.50 17.72
C ASN A 77 -14.26 -5.10 18.95
N GLY A 78 -14.99 -5.28 20.04
CA GLY A 78 -14.48 -5.90 21.27
C GLY A 78 -13.98 -7.35 21.09
N ASP A 79 -14.33 -8.02 20.01
CA ASP A 79 -13.85 -9.35 19.63
C ASP A 79 -12.61 -9.34 18.72
N GLY A 80 -12.10 -8.14 18.37
CA GLY A 80 -10.95 -7.94 17.50
C GLY A 80 -11.25 -8.00 16.00
N THR A 81 -12.51 -8.12 15.59
CA THR A 81 -12.90 -7.99 14.17
C THR A 81 -12.91 -6.52 13.73
N PRO A 82 -12.46 -6.18 12.51
CA PRO A 82 -12.53 -4.80 12.03
C PRO A 82 -13.99 -4.34 11.94
N GLU A 83 -14.28 -3.15 12.45
CA GLU A 83 -15.63 -2.56 12.36
C GLU A 83 -16.04 -2.27 10.90
N TYR A 84 -15.05 -2.02 10.04
CA TYR A 84 -15.22 -1.75 8.62
C TYR A 84 -13.96 -2.11 7.81
N LYS A 85 -14.12 -2.24 6.49
CA LYS A 85 -13.02 -2.42 5.53
C LYS A 85 -12.66 -1.09 4.87
N ILE A 86 -11.37 -0.81 4.74
CA ILE A 86 -10.89 0.46 4.16
C ILE A 86 -10.29 0.23 2.77
N ALA A 87 -10.72 1.05 1.81
CA ALA A 87 -10.07 1.23 0.52
C ALA A 87 -9.17 2.47 0.54
N CYS A 88 -7.93 2.32 0.08
CA CYS A 88 -6.88 3.32 0.25
C CYS A 88 -6.48 4.02 -1.06
N CYS A 89 -6.84 3.44 -2.21
CA CYS A 89 -6.56 3.97 -3.55
C CYS A 89 -7.36 5.25 -3.89
N MET A 90 -8.32 5.63 -3.05
CA MET A 90 -9.16 6.84 -3.20
C MET A 90 -8.95 7.85 -2.06
N LEU A 91 -8.15 7.54 -1.04
CA LEU A 91 -7.94 8.40 0.12
C LEU A 91 -6.69 9.27 -0.07
N LYS A 92 -6.82 10.35 -0.84
CA LYS A 92 -6.05 11.57 -0.56
C LYS A 92 -7.03 12.62 -0.04
N GLU A 93 -7.36 12.53 1.24
CA GLU A 93 -7.91 13.68 1.94
C GLU A 93 -6.75 14.62 2.31
N GLU A 94 -6.92 15.91 2.05
CA GLU A 94 -5.96 16.94 2.43
C GLU A 94 -5.95 17.06 3.96
N ILE A 95 -4.82 16.76 4.59
CA ILE A 95 -4.64 16.99 6.03
C ILE A 95 -4.49 18.50 6.23
N GLY A 96 -5.61 19.18 6.53
CA GLY A 96 -5.60 20.56 7.00
C GLY A 96 -5.02 20.64 8.41
N TYR A 97 -3.89 21.31 8.57
CA TYR A 97 -3.41 21.72 9.89
C TYR A 97 -4.29 22.89 10.36
N ASN A 98 -5.14 22.66 11.37
CA ASN A 98 -5.76 23.74 12.16
C ASN A 98 -4.84 24.13 13.31
#